data_AF-A0A080LR91-F1
#
_entry.id   AF-A0A080LR91-F1
#
_cell.length_a   1.000
_cell.length_b   1.000
_cell.length_c   1.000
_cell.angle_alpha   90.00
_cell.angle_beta   90.00
_cell.angle_gamma   90.00
#
_symmetry.space_group_name_H-M   'P 1'
#
loop_
_entity.id
_entity.type
_entity.pdbx_description
1 polymer ?
#
loop_
_entity_poly.entity_id
_entity_poly.type
_entity_poly.pdbx_seq_one_letter_code
_entity_poly.pdbx_strand_id
1 'polypeptide(L)'
;MVVIDRNIDVLRRMDRLLGARVITVFSNRDNVEQHVLRADLVIGGVLIPGAAAPKLVTRQMVDAMKPGSVIVDVAIDQGGCCETAKATTHADPTYMVGNVVHYCVANMPGGVPRTSTYALNNATLPFALQIADKGWRQALLDNEHLRNGLNVAFGKVTCREVAEDLNYEYHDALSVIAG
;
A
#
# COMPACT_ATOMS: atom_id res chain seq x y z
N MET A 1 -9.06 -16.40 -11.19
CA MET A 1 -8.27 -15.30 -10.62
C MET A 1 -6.91 -15.84 -10.20
N VAL A 2 -5.83 -15.10 -10.44
CA VAL A 2 -4.48 -15.48 -9.98
C VAL A 2 -4.04 -14.49 -8.91
N VAL A 3 -3.51 -14.98 -7.79
CA VAL A 3 -2.92 -14.16 -6.73
C VAL A 3 -1.43 -14.49 -6.63
N ILE A 4 -0.60 -13.45 -6.69
CA ILE A 4 0.86 -13.55 -6.66
C ILE A 4 1.37 -12.85 -5.41
N ASP A 5 2.10 -13.57 -4.55
CA ASP A 5 2.64 -13.03 -3.29
C ASP A 5 3.98 -13.71 -2.94
N ARG A 6 4.85 -13.01 -2.19
CA ARG A 6 6.11 -13.58 -1.64
C ARG A 6 5.85 -14.36 -0.35
N ASN A 7 4.76 -14.10 0.35
CA ASN A 7 4.41 -14.77 1.59
C ASN A 7 3.56 -16.03 1.32
N ILE A 8 4.18 -17.19 1.52
CA ILE A 8 3.55 -18.50 1.31
C ILE A 8 2.33 -18.69 2.23
N ASP A 9 2.32 -18.14 3.44
CA ASP A 9 1.20 -18.27 4.36
C ASP A 9 -0.01 -17.46 3.93
N VAL A 10 0.20 -16.31 3.28
CA VAL A 10 -0.88 -15.54 2.62
C VAL A 10 -1.48 -16.36 1.48
N LEU A 11 -0.64 -16.96 0.63
CA LEU A 11 -1.09 -17.83 -0.46
C LEU A 11 -1.88 -19.03 0.06
N ARG A 12 -1.38 -19.74 1.08
CA ARG A 12 -2.11 -20.85 1.73
C ARG A 12 -3.44 -20.40 2.31
N ARG A 13 -3.50 -19.21 2.91
CA ARG A 13 -4.75 -18.65 3.44
C ARG A 13 -5.75 -18.38 2.32
N MET A 14 -5.31 -17.81 1.20
CA MET A 14 -6.16 -17.56 0.03
C MET A 14 -6.70 -18.86 -0.57
N ASP A 15 -5.84 -19.87 -0.74
CA ASP A 15 -6.21 -21.20 -1.21
C ASP A 15 -7.25 -21.86 -0.29
N ARG A 16 -7.07 -21.78 1.03
CA ARG A 16 -8.06 -22.30 2.00
C ARG A 16 -9.40 -21.57 1.95
N LEU A 17 -9.41 -20.24 1.78
CA LEU A 17 -10.62 -19.43 1.81
C LEU A 17 -11.44 -19.53 0.50
N LEU A 18 -10.76 -19.60 -0.64
CA LEU A 18 -11.38 -19.52 -1.97
C LEU A 18 -11.37 -20.86 -2.72
N GLY A 19 -10.57 -21.82 -2.27
CA GLY A 19 -10.40 -23.13 -2.90
C GLY A 19 -10.00 -23.01 -4.37
N ALA A 20 -10.55 -23.89 -5.20
CA ALA A 20 -10.28 -23.96 -6.64
C ALA A 20 -10.66 -22.70 -7.44
N ARG A 21 -11.25 -21.66 -6.82
CA ARG A 21 -11.62 -20.40 -7.50
C ARG A 21 -10.43 -19.45 -7.66
N VAL A 22 -9.35 -19.67 -6.92
CA VAL A 22 -8.12 -18.89 -6.99
C VAL A 22 -6.93 -19.79 -7.33
N ILE A 23 -6.03 -19.29 -8.16
CA ILE A 23 -4.73 -19.90 -8.38
C ILE A 23 -3.73 -19.04 -7.62
N THR A 24 -2.98 -19.64 -6.69
CA THR A 24 -1.96 -18.95 -5.92
C THR A 24 -0.59 -19.26 -6.49
N VAL A 25 0.22 -18.22 -6.72
CA VAL A 25 1.53 -18.35 -7.36
C VAL A 25 2.56 -17.59 -6.53
N PHE A 26 3.73 -18.20 -6.32
CA PHE A 26 4.81 -17.54 -5.60
C PHE A 26 5.40 -16.39 -6.45
N SER A 27 5.63 -15.24 -5.83
CA SER A 27 6.13 -14.05 -6.51
C SER A 27 7.63 -14.12 -6.81
N ASN A 28 7.97 -14.47 -8.05
CA ASN A 28 9.28 -14.25 -8.66
C ASN A 28 9.13 -13.49 -9.99
N ARG A 29 10.24 -13.05 -10.58
CA ARG A 29 10.22 -12.23 -11.81
C ARG A 29 9.51 -12.92 -12.96
N ASP A 30 9.85 -14.19 -13.20
CA ASP A 30 9.31 -14.97 -14.31
C ASP A 30 7.79 -15.18 -14.18
N ASN A 31 7.32 -15.52 -12.97
CA ASN A 31 5.90 -15.69 -12.70
C ASN A 31 5.12 -14.38 -12.88
N VAL A 32 5.66 -13.25 -12.38
CA VAL A 32 5.03 -11.94 -12.57
C VAL A 32 4.91 -11.62 -14.05
N GLU A 33 6.00 -11.76 -14.82
CA GLU A 33 6.01 -11.50 -16.26
C GLU A 33 4.99 -12.37 -17.01
N GLN A 34 5.05 -13.69 -16.81
CA GLN A 34 4.16 -14.63 -17.50
C GLN A 34 2.69 -14.35 -17.23
N HIS A 35 2.33 -14.01 -15.99
CA HIS A 35 0.94 -13.74 -15.63
C HIS A 35 0.47 -12.37 -16.09
N VAL A 36 1.31 -11.33 -16.01
CA VAL A 36 0.98 -9.97 -16.48
C VAL A 36 0.71 -9.97 -17.98
N LEU A 37 1.58 -10.60 -18.78
CA LEU A 37 1.44 -10.62 -20.25
C LEU A 37 0.16 -11.32 -20.74
N ARG A 38 -0.34 -12.29 -19.95
CA ARG A 38 -1.56 -13.05 -20.27
C ARG A 38 -2.83 -12.42 -19.73
N ALA A 39 -2.71 -11.46 -18.81
CA ALA A 39 -3.84 -10.88 -18.10
C ALA A 39 -4.59 -9.84 -18.93
N ASP A 40 -5.91 -9.87 -18.84
CA ASP A 40 -6.79 -8.81 -19.36
C ASP A 40 -6.95 -7.68 -18.30
N LEU A 41 -6.77 -8.01 -17.01
CA LEU A 41 -6.78 -7.08 -15.88
C LEU A 41 -5.69 -7.47 -14.87
N VAL A 42 -4.86 -6.50 -14.48
CA VAL A 42 -3.86 -6.62 -13.41
C VAL A 42 -4.23 -5.66 -12.29
N ILE A 43 -4.28 -6.14 -11.05
CA ILE A 43 -4.50 -5.31 -9.86
C ILE A 43 -3.22 -5.33 -9.02
N GLY A 44 -2.55 -4.19 -8.93
CA GLY A 44 -1.37 -3.97 -8.11
C GLY A 44 -1.74 -3.59 -6.69
N GLY A 45 -1.52 -4.51 -5.74
CA GLY A 45 -1.87 -4.30 -4.32
C GLY A 45 -0.68 -4.46 -3.37
N VAL A 46 0.54 -4.17 -3.84
CA VAL A 46 1.77 -4.39 -3.05
C VAL A 46 2.07 -3.16 -2.20
N LEU A 47 2.15 -3.37 -0.89
CA LEU A 47 2.37 -2.33 0.12
C LEU A 47 3.58 -2.69 0.97
N ILE A 48 4.54 -1.77 1.11
CA ILE A 48 5.59 -1.86 2.11
C ILE A 48 5.34 -0.73 3.11
N PRO A 49 5.00 -1.02 4.37
CA PRO A 49 4.76 0.04 5.37
C PRO A 49 5.96 0.98 5.47
N GLY A 50 5.70 2.29 5.37
CA GLY A 50 6.72 3.33 5.53
C GLY A 50 7.66 3.55 4.34
N ALA A 51 7.60 2.72 3.29
CA ALA A 51 8.52 2.79 2.14
C ALA A 51 7.78 2.88 0.80
N ALA A 52 8.49 3.28 -0.25
CA ALA A 52 7.96 3.30 -1.61
C ALA A 52 7.61 1.88 -2.12
N ALA A 53 6.54 1.77 -2.90
CA ALA A 53 6.14 0.50 -3.50
C ALA A 53 7.20 0.02 -4.53
N PRO A 54 7.60 -1.26 -4.50
CA PRO A 54 8.56 -1.78 -5.46
C PRO A 54 7.95 -1.84 -6.87
N LYS A 55 8.74 -1.50 -7.89
CA LYS A 55 8.35 -1.58 -9.30
C LYS A 55 8.40 -3.03 -9.78
N LEU A 56 7.25 -3.71 -9.74
CA LEU A 56 7.11 -5.12 -10.13
C LEU A 56 6.72 -5.30 -11.59
N VAL A 57 5.92 -4.38 -12.14
CA VAL A 57 5.50 -4.39 -13.54
C VAL A 57 6.32 -3.36 -14.29
N THR A 58 7.23 -3.83 -15.15
CA THR A 58 8.13 -2.96 -15.91
C THR A 58 7.45 -2.37 -17.15
N ARG A 59 7.99 -1.28 -17.69
CA ARG A 59 7.55 -0.70 -18.95
C ARG A 59 7.52 -1.73 -20.08
N GLN A 60 8.55 -2.57 -20.17
CA GLN A 60 8.64 -3.63 -21.17
C GLN A 60 7.49 -4.63 -21.06
N MET A 61 7.08 -4.99 -19.82
CA MET A 61 5.93 -5.86 -19.61
C MET A 61 4.64 -5.18 -20.11
N VAL A 62 4.45 -3.90 -19.78
CA VAL A 62 3.27 -3.12 -20.19
C VAL A 62 3.16 -3.05 -21.71
N ASP A 63 4.26 -2.76 -22.42
CA ASP A 63 4.27 -2.67 -23.88
C ASP A 63 3.95 -4.01 -24.56
N ALA A 64 4.20 -5.14 -23.88
CA ALA A 64 3.94 -6.49 -24.37
C ALA A 64 2.59 -7.09 -23.89
N MET A 65 1.81 -6.35 -23.09
CA MET A 65 0.46 -6.77 -22.70
C MET A 65 -0.49 -6.76 -23.90
N LYS A 66 -1.61 -7.50 -23.75
CA LYS A 66 -2.66 -7.50 -24.76
C LYS A 66 -3.24 -6.08 -24.93
N PRO A 67 -3.53 -5.65 -26.17
CA PRO A 67 -4.26 -4.42 -26.41
C PRO A 67 -5.61 -4.39 -25.70
N GLY A 68 -5.91 -3.29 -25.00
CA GLY A 68 -7.13 -3.12 -24.22
C GLY A 68 -7.06 -3.70 -22.80
N SER A 69 -5.96 -4.34 -22.40
CA SER A 69 -5.76 -4.74 -21.00
C SER A 69 -5.76 -3.53 -20.06
N VAL A 70 -6.09 -3.79 -18.80
CA VAL A 70 -6.20 -2.76 -17.77
C VAL A 70 -5.22 -3.05 -16.62
N ILE A 71 -4.56 -2.01 -16.12
CA ILE A 71 -3.81 -2.02 -14.86
C ILE A 71 -4.53 -1.12 -13.86
N VAL A 72 -4.90 -1.69 -12.71
CA VAL A 72 -5.39 -0.96 -11.54
C VAL A 72 -4.28 -0.95 -10.50
N ASP A 73 -3.67 0.20 -10.25
CA ASP A 73 -2.59 0.32 -9.26
C ASP A 73 -3.13 0.91 -7.95
N VAL A 74 -3.41 0.03 -6.98
CA VAL A 74 -3.90 0.40 -5.64
C VAL A 74 -2.75 0.91 -4.76
N ALA A 75 -1.51 0.57 -5.09
CA ALA A 75 -0.33 1.03 -4.38
C ALA A 75 0.11 2.46 -4.79
N ILE A 76 -0.71 3.16 -5.58
CA ILE A 76 -0.37 4.47 -6.15
C ILE A 76 -0.10 5.54 -5.08
N ASP A 77 -0.74 5.43 -3.92
CA ASP A 77 -0.52 6.33 -2.77
C ASP A 77 0.92 6.23 -2.20
N GLN A 78 1.65 5.16 -2.54
CA GLN A 78 3.08 4.95 -2.23
C GLN A 78 3.97 4.93 -3.48
N GLY A 79 3.52 5.58 -4.57
CA GLY A 79 4.26 5.68 -5.83
C GLY A 79 3.94 4.58 -6.85
N GLY A 80 3.11 3.60 -6.52
CA GLY A 80 2.62 2.54 -7.43
C GLY A 80 3.62 1.42 -7.68
N CYS A 81 3.11 0.20 -7.92
CA CYS A 81 3.94 -0.97 -8.21
C CYS A 81 4.24 -1.17 -9.70
N CYS A 82 3.70 -0.34 -10.58
CA CYS A 82 4.03 -0.32 -12.01
C CYS A 82 4.97 0.87 -12.35
N GLU A 83 5.94 0.66 -13.24
CA GLU A 83 6.87 1.71 -13.67
C GLU A 83 6.17 2.85 -14.43
N THR A 84 5.09 2.53 -15.15
CA THR A 84 4.32 3.50 -15.95
C THR A 84 3.15 4.11 -15.19
N ALA A 85 2.99 3.76 -13.91
CA ALA A 85 1.94 4.30 -13.05
C ALA A 85 2.20 5.78 -12.71
N LYS A 86 1.17 6.60 -12.88
CA LYS A 86 1.10 8.02 -12.49
C LYS A 86 -0.21 8.23 -11.75
N ALA A 87 -0.16 8.94 -10.62
CA ALA A 87 -1.36 9.25 -9.86
C ALA A 87 -2.37 10.02 -10.71
N THR A 88 -3.62 9.58 -10.61
CA THR A 88 -4.80 10.15 -11.27
C THR A 88 -5.84 10.56 -10.23
N THR A 89 -6.94 11.17 -10.65
CA THR A 89 -7.99 11.65 -9.76
C THR A 89 -9.32 10.99 -10.08
N HIS A 90 -10.30 11.09 -9.18
CA HIS A 90 -11.66 10.59 -9.48
C HIS A 90 -12.30 11.28 -10.70
N ALA A 91 -11.91 12.52 -11.02
CA ALA A 91 -12.44 13.27 -12.17
C ALA A 91 -11.81 12.84 -13.50
N ASP A 92 -10.53 12.47 -13.48
CA ASP A 92 -9.78 11.96 -14.63
C ASP A 92 -9.05 10.67 -14.20
N PRO A 93 -9.75 9.52 -14.16
CA PRO A 93 -9.30 8.33 -13.45
C PRO A 93 -8.41 7.40 -14.26
N THR A 94 -8.35 7.60 -15.58
CA THR A 94 -7.66 6.68 -16.48
C THR A 94 -6.86 7.38 -17.54
N TYR A 95 -5.74 6.77 -17.93
CA TYR A 95 -4.93 7.19 -19.08
C TYR A 95 -4.39 5.97 -19.82
N MET A 96 -3.89 6.19 -21.04
CA MET A 96 -3.31 5.14 -21.87
C MET A 96 -1.79 5.16 -21.82
N VAL A 97 -1.18 3.99 -21.74
CA VAL A 97 0.24 3.78 -22.01
C VAL A 97 0.36 2.65 -23.01
N GLY A 98 0.84 2.96 -24.22
CA GLY A 98 0.76 2.03 -25.34
C GLY A 98 -0.70 1.67 -25.61
N ASN A 99 -1.02 0.38 -25.50
CA ASN A 99 -2.38 -0.14 -25.66
C ASN A 99 -3.04 -0.57 -24.34
N VAL A 100 -2.48 -0.15 -23.19
CA VAL A 100 -2.95 -0.55 -21.85
C VAL A 100 -3.57 0.63 -21.12
N VAL A 101 -4.79 0.44 -20.61
CA VAL A 101 -5.48 1.42 -19.76
C VAL A 101 -4.91 1.35 -18.36
N HIS A 102 -4.51 2.48 -17.80
CA HIS A 102 -4.08 2.60 -16.42
C HIS A 102 -5.17 3.28 -15.60
N TYR A 103 -5.54 2.68 -14.47
CA TYR A 103 -6.36 3.27 -13.43
C TYR A 103 -5.50 3.38 -12.16
N CYS A 104 -5.16 4.60 -11.78
CA CYS A 104 -4.20 4.87 -10.72
C CYS A 104 -4.74 5.98 -9.80
N VAL A 105 -6.02 5.89 -9.44
CA VAL A 105 -6.68 6.95 -8.65
C VAL A 105 -6.14 6.91 -7.23
N ALA A 106 -5.51 8.00 -6.80
CA ALA A 106 -5.11 8.16 -5.41
C ALA A 106 -6.34 8.32 -4.50
N ASN A 107 -6.24 7.91 -3.24
CA ASN A 107 -7.36 7.97 -2.30
C ASN A 107 -8.65 7.29 -2.84
N MET A 108 -8.52 6.05 -3.31
CA MET A 108 -9.67 5.24 -3.78
C MET A 108 -10.81 5.14 -2.74
N PRO A 109 -10.55 4.99 -1.41
CA PRO A 109 -11.60 4.96 -0.40
C PRO A 109 -12.46 6.24 -0.34
N GLY A 110 -11.94 7.37 -0.84
CA GLY A 110 -12.67 8.62 -0.96
C GLY A 110 -13.89 8.55 -1.89
N GLY A 111 -13.90 7.61 -2.84
CA GLY A 111 -15.05 7.37 -3.74
C GLY A 111 -16.26 6.72 -3.05
N VAL A 112 -16.08 6.17 -1.83
CA VAL A 112 -17.13 5.50 -1.05
C VAL A 112 -17.18 6.02 0.39
N PRO A 113 -17.40 7.34 0.59
CA PRO A 113 -17.13 8.03 1.85
C PRO A 113 -17.94 7.49 3.03
N ARG A 114 -19.19 7.04 2.80
CA ARG A 114 -20.02 6.47 3.87
C ARG A 114 -19.35 5.23 4.46
N THR A 115 -18.95 4.27 3.63
CA THR A 115 -18.34 3.01 4.08
C THR A 115 -16.94 3.23 4.63
N SER A 116 -16.11 4.03 3.93
CA SER A 116 -14.72 4.27 4.36
C SER A 116 -14.64 5.07 5.66
N THR A 117 -15.55 6.02 5.89
CA THR A 117 -15.61 6.77 7.15
C THR A 117 -15.91 5.85 8.34
N TYR A 118 -16.92 4.97 8.22
CA TYR A 118 -17.22 4.02 9.30
C TYR A 118 -16.06 3.05 9.53
N ALA A 119 -15.45 2.52 8.46
CA ALA A 119 -14.32 1.60 8.58
C ALA A 119 -13.11 2.26 9.27
N LEU A 120 -12.74 3.47 8.85
CA LEU A 120 -11.63 4.22 9.44
C LEU A 120 -11.91 4.55 10.91
N ASN A 121 -13.09 5.10 11.21
CA ASN A 121 -13.45 5.49 12.57
C ASN A 121 -13.47 4.30 13.53
N ASN A 122 -14.00 3.15 13.11
CA ASN A 122 -14.01 1.95 13.95
C ASN A 122 -12.59 1.48 14.32
N ALA A 123 -11.61 1.66 13.43
CA ALA A 123 -10.22 1.31 13.69
C ALA A 123 -9.47 2.37 14.53
N THR A 124 -9.76 3.66 14.34
CA THR A 124 -9.01 4.76 14.97
C THR A 124 -9.60 5.25 16.29
N LEU A 125 -10.90 5.08 16.52
CA LEU A 125 -11.60 5.60 17.70
C LEU A 125 -10.96 5.17 19.03
N PRO A 126 -10.53 3.89 19.23
CA PRO A 126 -9.88 3.49 20.47
C PRO A 126 -8.58 4.24 20.77
N PHE A 127 -7.83 4.63 19.73
CA PHE A 127 -6.59 5.41 19.88
C PHE A 127 -6.89 6.89 20.11
N ALA A 128 -7.89 7.43 19.41
CA ALA A 128 -8.32 8.82 19.59
C ALA A 128 -8.79 9.09 21.03
N LEU A 129 -9.57 8.16 21.62
CA LEU A 129 -10.02 8.24 23.01
C LEU A 129 -8.85 8.18 23.99
N GLN A 130 -7.87 7.29 23.78
CA GLN A 130 -6.67 7.23 24.62
C GLN A 130 -5.90 8.54 24.64
N ILE A 131 -5.74 9.19 23.47
CA ILE A 131 -5.08 10.49 23.36
C ILE A 131 -5.92 11.57 24.07
N ALA A 132 -7.24 11.56 23.90
CA ALA A 132 -8.13 12.54 24.52
C ALA A 132 -8.11 12.45 26.06
N ASP A 133 -8.13 11.23 26.61
CA ASP A 133 -8.21 11.00 28.06
C ASP A 133 -6.88 11.22 28.78
N LYS A 134 -5.76 10.83 28.15
CA LYS A 134 -4.43 10.79 28.80
C LYS A 134 -3.48 11.88 28.31
N GLY A 135 -3.83 12.57 27.23
CA GLY A 135 -2.88 13.33 26.44
C GLY A 135 -1.97 12.43 25.60
N TRP A 136 -1.40 13.00 24.54
CA TRP A 136 -0.62 12.24 23.55
C TRP A 136 0.63 11.56 24.16
N ARG A 137 1.38 12.24 25.05
CA ARG A 137 2.63 11.70 25.61
C ARG A 137 2.40 10.43 26.43
N GLN A 138 1.45 10.47 27.38
CA GLN A 138 1.14 9.30 28.20
C GLN A 138 0.49 8.18 27.36
N ALA A 139 -0.37 8.53 26.39
CA ALA A 139 -0.97 7.54 25.50
C ALA A 139 0.09 6.75 24.69
N LEU A 140 1.15 7.40 24.21
CA LEU A 140 2.25 6.73 23.50
C LEU A 140 3.17 5.90 24.42
N LEU A 141 3.33 6.31 25.68
CA LEU A 141 4.08 5.52 26.66
C LEU A 141 3.33 4.21 26.98
N ASP A 142 2.01 4.31 27.17
CA ASP A 142 1.16 3.18 27.55
C ASP A 142 0.87 2.20 26.39
N ASN A 143 0.85 2.70 25.15
CA ASN A 143 0.43 1.92 23.98
C ASN A 143 1.50 1.91 22.89
N GLU A 144 2.21 0.78 22.78
CA GLU A 144 3.24 0.57 21.77
C GLU A 144 2.69 0.67 20.33
N HIS A 145 1.49 0.16 20.05
CA HIS A 145 0.90 0.26 18.71
C HIS A 145 0.64 1.71 18.31
N LEU A 146 0.19 2.53 19.26
CA LEU A 146 0.03 3.97 19.03
C LEU A 146 1.40 4.65 18.86
N ARG A 147 2.39 4.25 19.67
CA ARG A 147 3.76 4.76 19.60
C ARG A 147 4.43 4.52 18.26
N ASN A 148 4.20 3.36 17.66
CA ASN A 148 4.72 3.03 16.33
C ASN A 148 4.16 3.95 15.22
N GLY A 149 3.08 4.69 15.50
CA GLY A 149 2.56 5.73 14.62
C GLY A 149 3.22 7.10 14.78
N LEU A 150 4.08 7.31 15.78
CA LEU A 150 4.77 8.60 15.98
C LEU A 150 5.83 8.80 14.89
N ASN A 151 5.63 9.83 14.07
CA ASN A 151 6.53 10.16 12.96
C ASN A 151 7.53 11.27 13.32
N VAL A 152 7.06 12.33 13.99
CA VAL A 152 7.86 13.51 14.34
C VAL A 152 7.44 14.01 15.72
N ALA A 153 8.41 14.31 16.57
CA ALA A 153 8.20 14.99 17.84
C ALA A 153 9.40 15.90 18.17
N PHE A 154 9.12 17.12 18.65
CA PHE A 154 10.17 18.09 19.04
C PHE A 154 11.23 18.35 17.94
N GLY A 155 10.81 18.35 16.67
CA GLY A 155 11.72 18.52 15.52
C GLY A 155 12.58 17.31 15.18
N LYS A 156 12.39 16.17 15.86
CA LYS A 156 13.10 14.91 15.64
C LYS A 156 12.22 13.91 14.89
N VAL A 157 12.79 13.22 13.92
CA VAL A 157 12.10 12.16 13.16
C VAL A 157 12.23 10.84 13.93
N THR A 158 11.09 10.19 14.18
CA THR A 158 11.00 8.94 14.94
C THR A 158 10.47 7.76 14.12
N CYS A 159 10.12 7.98 12.86
CA CYS A 159 9.88 6.91 11.89
C CYS A 159 11.17 6.60 11.13
N ARG A 160 11.62 5.35 11.21
CA ARG A 160 12.91 4.93 10.66
C ARG A 160 12.93 5.00 9.14
N GLU A 161 11.88 4.49 8.50
CA GLU A 161 11.76 4.42 7.05
C GLU A 161 11.76 5.83 6.45
N VAL A 162 11.04 6.77 7.06
CA VAL A 162 11.04 8.19 6.65
C VAL A 162 12.41 8.85 6.83
N ALA A 163 13.11 8.55 7.94
CA ALA A 163 14.44 9.09 8.18
C ALA A 163 15.46 8.59 7.15
N GLU A 164 15.43 7.30 6.82
CA GLU A 164 16.30 6.68 5.81
C GLU A 164 15.98 7.23 4.40
N ASP A 165 14.70 7.29 4.01
CA ASP A 165 14.28 7.74 2.68
C ASP A 165 14.56 9.24 2.42
N LEU A 166 14.44 10.09 3.44
CA LEU A 166 14.65 11.55 3.33
C LEU A 166 16.04 12.01 3.81
N ASN A 167 16.92 11.08 4.18
CA ASN A 167 18.27 11.35 4.70
C ASN A 167 18.27 12.27 5.95
N TYR A 168 17.39 11.97 6.90
CA TYR A 168 17.31 12.59 8.22
C TYR A 168 17.91 11.70 9.31
N GLU A 169 18.23 12.30 10.46
CA GLU A 169 18.65 11.53 11.65
C GLU A 169 17.43 10.85 12.29
N TYR A 170 17.53 9.53 12.47
CA TYR A 170 16.53 8.76 13.20
C TYR A 170 16.75 8.88 14.71
N HIS A 171 15.67 9.16 15.45
CA HIS A 171 15.66 9.14 16.90
C HIS A 171 14.63 8.15 17.43
N ASP A 172 15.01 7.39 18.45
CA ASP A 172 14.09 6.47 19.13
C ASP A 172 12.90 7.22 19.77
N ALA A 173 11.69 6.75 19.49
CA ALA A 173 10.45 7.42 19.92
C ALA A 173 10.36 7.54 21.45
N LEU A 174 10.74 6.51 22.21
CA LEU A 174 10.70 6.52 23.68
C LEU A 174 11.66 7.57 24.25
N SER A 175 12.86 7.65 23.69
CA SER A 175 13.88 8.61 24.08
C SER A 175 13.45 10.06 23.81
N VAL A 176 12.72 10.29 22.72
CA VAL A 176 12.19 11.62 22.35
C VAL A 176 11.03 12.06 23.25
N ILE A 177 10.14 11.15 23.65
CA ILE A 177 8.95 11.50 24.45
C ILE A 177 9.21 11.50 25.97
N ALA A 178 10.26 10.82 26.43
CA ALA A 178 10.66 10.81 27.84
C ALA A 178 11.39 12.10 28.28
N GLY A 179 11.91 12.88 27.32
CA GLY A 179 12.43 14.25 27.52
C GLY A 179 11.34 15.30 27.60
#